data_AF-A0ABD2TK98-F1
#
_entry.id   AF-A0ABD2TK98-F1
#
_cell.length_a   1.000
_cell.length_b   1.000
_cell.length_c   1.000
_cell.angle_alpha   90.00
_cell.angle_beta   90.00
_cell.angle_gamma   90.00
#
_symmetry.space_group_name_H-M   'P 1'
#
loop_
_entity.id
_entity.type
_entity.pdbx_description
1 polymer ?
#
loop_
_entity_poly.entity_id
_entity_poly.type
_entity_poly.pdbx_seq_one_letter_code
_entity_poly.pdbx_strand_id
1 'polypeptide(L)'
;MATTHIHHMQPSVMKPFDKCYLGRKFLFGSRIQTYQNPVPTLRRRVFVCRVWDALTSGNSVVMAIRKGMLLFRQGDVLGSLVEFDKAIQLDPRQKAYLWQRGLSLYYLDRYEEGEHQFRIDVAQNPNDTEESIWFFLCEAQLYGIHEARKRYLEVGRDLQPVMREAYNMFKDGGDSEKWTAK
;
A
#
# COMPACT_ATOMS: atom_id res chain seq x y z
N MET A 1 53.91 -3.18 -15.22
CA MET A 1 53.42 -3.53 -13.86
C MET A 1 52.80 -2.28 -13.28
N ALA A 2 51.47 -2.16 -13.35
CA ALA A 2 50.74 -1.01 -12.83
C ALA A 2 49.59 -1.53 -11.95
N THR A 3 49.76 -1.38 -10.65
CA THR A 3 48.82 -1.73 -9.58
C THR A 3 47.87 -0.56 -9.36
N THR A 4 46.63 -0.68 -9.82
CA THR A 4 45.57 0.30 -9.55
C THR A 4 44.79 -0.15 -8.32
N HIS A 5 44.99 0.56 -7.21
CA HIS A 5 44.19 0.43 -5.99
C HIS A 5 42.74 0.86 -6.26
N ILE A 6 41.79 -0.06 -6.15
CA ILE A 6 40.36 0.24 -6.15
C ILE A 6 39.95 0.52 -4.71
N HIS A 7 39.59 1.77 -4.44
CA HIS A 7 38.96 2.18 -3.19
C HIS A 7 37.59 1.51 -3.03
N HIS A 8 37.45 0.72 -1.97
CA HIS A 8 36.16 0.25 -1.46
C HIS A 8 35.31 1.46 -1.04
N MET A 9 34.24 1.76 -1.78
CA MET A 9 33.11 2.55 -1.29
C MET A 9 32.08 1.60 -0.67
N GLN A 10 31.83 1.75 0.62
CA GLN A 10 30.75 1.06 1.32
C GLN A 10 29.39 1.70 0.99
N PRO A 11 28.31 0.94 0.79
CA PRO A 11 26.97 1.49 0.73
C PRO A 11 26.52 1.92 2.14
N SER A 12 26.25 3.22 2.29
CA SER A 12 25.71 3.81 3.51
C SER A 12 24.29 3.29 3.79
N VAL A 13 24.12 2.70 4.97
CA VAL A 13 22.86 2.27 5.58
C VAL A 13 21.87 3.45 5.65
N MET A 14 20.76 3.35 4.91
CA MET A 14 19.64 4.29 5.02
C MET A 14 18.88 3.98 6.32
N LYS A 15 18.87 4.93 7.25
CA LYS A 15 18.24 4.79 8.57
C LYS A 15 16.72 5.00 8.49
N PRO A 16 15.92 4.29 9.29
CA PRO A 16 14.47 4.41 9.30
C PRO A 16 14.00 5.76 9.84
N PHE A 17 12.98 6.34 9.21
CA PHE A 17 12.30 7.55 9.66
C PHE A 17 11.52 7.27 10.95
N ASP A 18 11.93 7.93 12.03
CA ASP A 18 11.33 7.83 13.36
C ASP A 18 9.91 8.39 13.42
N LYS A 19 9.00 7.58 13.98
CA LYS A 19 7.66 7.96 14.41
C LYS A 19 7.74 8.93 15.59
N CYS A 20 7.13 10.11 15.48
CA CYS A 20 6.83 10.97 16.63
C CYS A 20 5.59 11.84 16.39
N TYR A 21 4.43 11.43 16.91
CA TYR A 21 3.40 12.38 17.35
C TYR A 21 2.81 11.86 18.67
N LEU A 22 3.56 12.08 19.74
CA LEU A 22 3.04 12.05 21.10
C LEU A 22 2.56 13.45 21.47
N GLY A 23 1.33 13.51 21.97
CA GLY A 23 0.62 14.73 22.30
C GLY A 23 1.31 15.60 23.34
N ARG A 24 0.91 16.87 23.37
CA ARG A 24 1.21 17.77 24.48
C ARG A 24 -0.03 18.60 24.81
N LYS A 25 -0.64 18.27 25.95
CA LYS A 25 -1.51 19.18 26.71
C LYS A 25 -0.62 20.28 27.28
N PHE A 26 -1.01 21.53 27.12
CA PHE A 26 -0.56 22.63 27.98
C PHE A 26 -1.79 23.39 28.50
N LEU A 27 -1.86 23.46 29.83
CA LEU A 27 -2.71 24.33 30.63
C LEU A 27 -2.01 25.69 30.85
N PHE A 28 -2.75 26.64 31.42
CA PHE A 28 -2.52 28.08 31.66
C PHE A 28 -3.03 28.99 30.54
N GLY A 29 -3.87 30.00 30.75
CA GLY A 29 -4.41 30.61 31.96
C GLY A 29 -4.67 32.10 31.68
N SER A 30 -5.90 32.55 31.94
CA SER A 30 -6.28 33.95 32.21
C SER A 30 -6.21 35.01 31.09
N ARG A 31 -7.38 35.43 30.59
CA ARG A 31 -7.88 36.83 30.70
C ARG A 31 -9.28 36.94 30.10
N ILE A 32 -10.24 37.27 30.96
CA ILE A 32 -11.62 37.60 30.62
C ILE A 32 -11.60 38.98 29.94
N GLN A 33 -12.11 39.06 28.72
CA GLN A 33 -12.52 40.32 28.13
C GLN A 33 -13.96 40.15 27.63
N THR A 34 -14.87 40.70 28.42
CA THR A 34 -16.30 40.77 28.17
C THR A 34 -16.56 41.65 26.94
N TYR A 35 -17.06 41.05 25.86
CA TYR A 35 -17.66 41.79 24.75
C TYR A 35 -19.15 41.43 24.71
N GLN A 36 -19.97 42.31 25.30
CA GLN A 36 -21.41 42.28 25.09
C GLN A 36 -21.69 42.83 23.69
N ASN A 37 -22.41 42.09 22.87
CA ASN A 37 -23.34 42.62 21.86
C ASN A 37 -24.32 41.51 21.41
N PRO A 38 -25.54 41.89 20.97
CA PRO A 38 -26.77 41.17 21.30
C PRO A 38 -27.13 40.02 20.35
N VAL A 39 -28.01 39.17 20.86
CA VAL A 39 -28.56 37.96 20.22
C VAL A 39 -29.56 38.31 19.11
N PRO A 40 -29.47 37.73 17.91
CA PRO A 40 -30.62 37.48 17.07
C PRO A 40 -31.12 36.06 17.36
N THR A 41 -32.32 35.98 17.93
CA THR A 41 -33.09 34.75 18.06
C THR A 41 -33.35 34.14 16.68
N LEU A 42 -32.76 32.98 16.39
CA LEU A 42 -33.38 32.01 15.47
C LEU A 42 -32.84 30.61 15.73
N ARG A 43 -33.64 29.92 16.54
CA ARG A 43 -33.73 28.49 16.74
C ARG A 43 -33.74 27.75 15.39
N ARG A 44 -32.62 27.16 14.98
CA ARG A 44 -32.64 25.98 14.11
C ARG A 44 -31.42 25.09 14.37
N ARG A 45 -31.73 23.89 14.84
CA ARG A 45 -30.83 22.78 15.16
C ARG A 45 -29.74 22.62 14.10
N VAL A 46 -28.48 22.82 14.47
CA VAL A 46 -27.34 22.18 13.80
C VAL A 46 -27.34 20.72 14.25
N PHE A 47 -28.20 19.90 13.65
CA PHE A 47 -28.24 18.45 13.85
C PHE A 47 -28.50 17.72 12.53
N VAL A 48 -27.96 18.23 11.43
CA VAL A 48 -28.08 17.61 10.11
C VAL A 48 -26.74 17.68 9.34
N CYS A 49 -25.61 17.48 10.03
CA CYS A 49 -24.30 17.29 9.36
C CYS A 49 -23.71 15.90 9.55
N ARG A 50 -24.45 14.95 10.14
CA ARG A 50 -24.03 13.52 10.15
C ARG A 50 -24.95 12.63 9.33
N VAL A 51 -26.23 12.97 9.29
CA VAL A 51 -27.25 12.26 8.51
C VAL A 51 -27.21 12.68 7.03
N TRP A 52 -26.83 13.92 6.72
CA TRP A 52 -26.70 14.38 5.33
C TRP A 52 -25.52 13.72 4.63
N ASP A 53 -24.35 13.63 5.30
CA ASP A 53 -23.18 12.92 4.77
C ASP A 53 -23.45 11.44 4.52
N ALA A 54 -24.29 10.80 5.35
CA ALA A 54 -24.71 9.41 5.19
C ALA A 54 -25.70 9.19 4.03
N LEU A 55 -26.37 10.24 3.55
CA LEU A 55 -27.36 10.17 2.46
C LEU A 55 -26.78 10.61 1.10
N THR A 56 -25.68 11.36 1.08
CA THR A 56 -25.03 11.82 -0.17
C THR A 56 -23.73 11.10 -0.52
N SER A 57 -23.19 10.26 0.38
CA SER A 57 -22.05 9.40 0.04
C SER A 57 -22.54 7.97 -0.16
N GLY A 58 -22.63 7.54 -1.41
CA GLY A 58 -22.96 6.16 -1.76
C GLY A 58 -21.98 5.20 -1.09
N ASN A 59 -22.39 4.58 0.02
CA ASN A 59 -21.71 3.46 0.69
C ASN A 59 -21.83 2.19 -0.15
N SER A 60 -21.38 2.27 -1.40
CA SER A 60 -21.27 1.13 -2.31
C SER A 60 -19.85 0.61 -2.26
N VAL A 61 -19.72 -0.72 -2.24
CA VAL A 61 -18.46 -1.44 -2.42
C VAL A 61 -17.67 -0.87 -3.61
N VAL A 62 -18.34 -0.68 -4.76
CA VAL A 62 -17.71 -0.19 -5.99
C VAL A 62 -17.15 1.23 -5.82
N MET A 63 -17.85 2.09 -5.08
CA MET A 63 -17.39 3.46 -4.82
C MET A 63 -16.16 3.49 -3.92
N ALA A 64 -16.11 2.64 -2.90
CA ALA A 64 -14.94 2.51 -2.02
C ALA A 64 -13.72 2.02 -2.81
N ILE A 65 -13.87 0.99 -3.66
CA ILE A 65 -12.78 0.48 -4.52
C ILE A 65 -12.29 1.58 -5.48
N ARG A 66 -13.20 2.29 -6.15
CA ARG A 66 -12.85 3.37 -7.08
C ARG A 66 -12.11 4.50 -6.38
N LYS A 67 -12.54 4.87 -5.17
CA LYS A 67 -11.89 5.90 -4.37
C LYS A 67 -10.51 5.44 -3.91
N GLY A 68 -10.35 4.20 -3.48
CA GLY A 68 -9.05 3.60 -3.15
C GLY A 68 -8.05 3.71 -4.30
N MET A 69 -8.45 3.27 -5.50
CA MET A 69 -7.64 3.41 -6.72
C MET A 69 -7.28 4.86 -7.06
N LEU A 70 -8.17 5.82 -6.80
CA LEU A 70 -7.91 7.24 -7.05
C LEU A 70 -6.87 7.78 -6.08
N LEU A 71 -7.03 7.49 -4.78
CA LEU A 71 -6.11 7.92 -3.73
C LEU A 71 -4.71 7.33 -3.93
N PHE A 72 -4.62 6.06 -4.32
CA PHE A 72 -3.34 5.42 -4.63
C PHE A 72 -2.60 6.17 -5.74
N ARG A 73 -3.30 6.48 -6.84
CA ARG A 73 -2.73 7.23 -7.97
C ARG A 73 -2.30 8.66 -7.60
N GLN A 74 -2.89 9.24 -6.56
CA GLN A 74 -2.52 10.55 -6.04
C GLN A 74 -1.35 10.49 -5.04
N GLY A 75 -0.86 9.29 -4.71
CA GLY A 75 0.17 9.07 -3.70
C GLY A 75 -0.35 9.02 -2.27
N ASP A 76 -1.66 9.16 -2.05
CA ASP A 76 -2.29 8.91 -0.74
C ASP A 76 -2.49 7.39 -0.55
N VAL A 77 -1.37 6.71 -0.29
CA VAL A 77 -1.35 5.25 -0.13
C VAL A 77 -2.11 4.81 1.12
N LEU A 78 -2.04 5.59 2.21
CA LEU A 78 -2.78 5.29 3.44
C LEU A 78 -4.29 5.43 3.22
N GLY A 79 -4.74 6.53 2.61
CA GLY A 79 -6.14 6.73 2.28
C GLY A 79 -6.66 5.67 1.31
N SER A 80 -5.84 5.25 0.35
CA SER A 80 -6.12 4.12 -0.54
C SER A 80 -6.45 2.85 0.24
N LEU A 81 -5.58 2.46 1.17
CA LEU A 81 -5.77 1.27 1.99
C LEU A 81 -7.05 1.35 2.84
N VAL A 82 -7.33 2.51 3.43
CA VAL A 82 -8.57 2.72 4.21
C VAL A 82 -9.82 2.48 3.38
N GLU A 83 -9.85 2.95 2.13
CA GLU A 83 -11.00 2.74 1.24
C GLU A 83 -11.11 1.29 0.74
N PHE A 84 -9.98 0.59 0.52
CA PHE A 84 -10.01 -0.85 0.24
C PHE A 84 -10.49 -1.68 1.43
N ASP A 85 -10.03 -1.37 2.65
CA ASP A 85 -10.51 -2.03 3.86
C ASP A 85 -12.00 -1.75 4.09
N LYS A 86 -12.47 -0.53 3.77
CA LYS A 86 -13.90 -0.20 3.77
C LYS A 86 -14.68 -1.05 2.75
N ALA A 87 -14.15 -1.26 1.55
CA ALA A 87 -14.79 -2.13 0.56
C ALA A 87 -14.94 -3.57 1.08
N ILE A 88 -13.94 -4.10 1.77
CA ILE A 88 -13.97 -5.43 2.41
C ILE A 88 -14.97 -5.47 3.57
N GLN A 89 -15.08 -4.40 4.37
CA GLN A 89 -16.10 -4.31 5.43
C GLN A 89 -17.53 -4.32 4.88
N LEU A 90 -17.75 -3.69 3.73
CA LEU A 90 -19.05 -3.65 3.05
C LEU A 90 -19.38 -5.00 2.39
N ASP A 91 -18.40 -5.68 1.79
CA ASP A 91 -18.54 -7.03 1.26
C ASP A 91 -17.22 -7.82 1.41
N PRO A 92 -17.14 -8.74 2.38
CA PRO A 92 -15.93 -9.52 2.63
C PRO A 92 -15.46 -10.37 1.45
N ARG A 93 -16.34 -10.71 0.50
CA ARG A 93 -15.98 -11.49 -0.70
C ARG A 93 -15.04 -10.73 -1.62
N GLN A 94 -15.03 -9.41 -1.54
CA GLN A 94 -14.15 -8.57 -2.35
C GLN A 94 -12.69 -8.75 -2.01
N LYS A 95 -12.35 -9.19 -0.79
CA LYS A 95 -10.96 -9.34 -0.37
C LYS A 95 -10.15 -10.20 -1.34
N ALA A 96 -10.77 -11.19 -1.97
CA ALA A 96 -10.10 -12.12 -2.87
C ALA A 96 -9.82 -11.55 -4.29
N TYR A 97 -10.27 -10.34 -4.58
CA TYR A 97 -10.13 -9.69 -5.89
C TYR A 97 -9.51 -8.28 -5.78
N LEU A 98 -8.82 -7.99 -4.68
CA LEU A 98 -8.33 -6.64 -4.35
C LEU A 98 -6.80 -6.59 -4.29
N TRP A 99 -6.12 -7.06 -5.34
CA TRP A 99 -4.66 -6.99 -5.48
C TRP A 99 -4.08 -5.58 -5.29
N GLN A 100 -4.83 -4.54 -5.63
CA GLN A 100 -4.46 -3.12 -5.43
C GLN A 100 -4.32 -2.75 -3.95
N ARG A 101 -5.04 -3.44 -3.07
CA ARG A 101 -4.84 -3.37 -1.62
C ARG A 101 -3.45 -3.89 -1.24
N GLY A 102 -3.02 -4.99 -1.88
CA GLY A 102 -1.68 -5.56 -1.72
C GLY A 102 -0.58 -4.55 -2.09
N LEU A 103 -0.75 -3.81 -3.19
CA LEU A 103 0.16 -2.71 -3.54
C LEU A 103 0.21 -1.64 -2.47
N SER A 104 -0.97 -1.20 -1.99
CA SER A 104 -1.04 -0.19 -0.93
C SER A 104 -0.33 -0.65 0.34
N LEU A 105 -0.45 -1.94 0.69
CA LEU A 105 0.25 -2.54 1.82
C LEU A 105 1.78 -2.56 1.62
N TYR A 106 2.25 -2.94 0.43
CA TYR A 106 3.67 -2.94 0.09
C TYR A 106 4.29 -1.54 0.28
N TYR A 107 3.67 -0.50 -0.29
CA TYR A 107 4.16 0.87 -0.19
C TYR A 107 4.04 1.49 1.22
N LEU A 108 3.33 0.84 2.13
CA LEU A 108 3.23 1.21 3.55
C LEU A 108 4.12 0.36 4.45
N ASP A 109 5.05 -0.42 3.88
CA ASP A 109 5.93 -1.37 4.58
C ASP A 109 5.17 -2.46 5.36
N ARG A 110 3.91 -2.74 4.99
CA ARG A 110 3.06 -3.78 5.61
C ARG A 110 3.19 -5.08 4.84
N TYR A 111 4.43 -5.56 4.71
CA TYR A 111 4.78 -6.68 3.82
C TYR A 111 4.11 -8.00 4.19
N GLU A 112 3.95 -8.32 5.48
CA GLU A 112 3.26 -9.55 5.93
C GLU A 112 1.78 -9.57 5.50
N GLU A 113 1.12 -8.43 5.54
CA GLU A 113 -0.26 -8.34 5.06
C GLU A 113 -0.33 -8.31 3.54
N GLY A 114 0.67 -7.71 2.90
CA GLY A 114 0.81 -7.66 1.44
C GLY A 114 1.01 -9.05 0.84
N GLU A 115 1.96 -9.84 1.36
CA GLU A 115 2.20 -11.22 0.89
C GLU A 115 0.95 -12.08 1.05
N HIS A 116 0.25 -11.95 2.19
CA HIS A 116 -0.99 -12.68 2.41
C HIS A 116 -2.09 -12.24 1.44
N GLN A 117 -2.19 -10.94 1.12
CA GLN A 117 -3.15 -10.44 0.14
C GLN A 117 -2.88 -11.06 -1.24
N PHE A 118 -1.64 -10.97 -1.74
CA PHE A 118 -1.27 -11.53 -3.05
C PHE A 118 -1.43 -13.05 -3.12
N ARG A 119 -1.18 -13.78 -2.01
CA ARG A 119 -1.46 -15.23 -1.96
C ARG A 119 -2.94 -15.54 -2.19
N ILE A 120 -3.85 -14.72 -1.66
CA ILE A 120 -5.29 -14.88 -1.91
C ILE A 120 -5.60 -14.56 -3.38
N ASP A 121 -5.04 -13.47 -3.91
CA ASP A 121 -5.33 -13.02 -5.27
C ASP A 121 -4.85 -14.05 -6.32
N VAL A 122 -3.63 -14.59 -6.17
CA VAL A 122 -3.11 -15.68 -7.02
C VAL A 122 -3.98 -16.94 -6.93
N ALA A 123 -4.51 -17.26 -5.75
CA ALA A 123 -5.41 -18.41 -5.62
C ALA A 123 -6.73 -18.23 -6.39
N GLN A 124 -7.16 -16.99 -6.66
CA GLN A 124 -8.33 -16.70 -7.50
C GLN A 124 -7.98 -16.59 -8.98
N ASN A 125 -6.83 -16.01 -9.32
CA ASN A 125 -6.35 -15.88 -10.69
C ASN A 125 -4.96 -16.51 -10.84
N PRO A 126 -4.88 -17.84 -10.96
CA PRO A 126 -3.60 -18.56 -10.93
C PRO A 126 -2.75 -18.38 -12.19
N ASN A 127 -3.20 -17.61 -13.19
CA ASN A 127 -2.42 -17.32 -14.39
C ASN A 127 -1.82 -15.92 -14.38
N ASP A 128 -2.14 -15.10 -13.38
CA ASP A 128 -1.59 -13.76 -13.28
C ASP A 128 -0.19 -13.81 -12.67
N THR A 129 0.75 -13.35 -13.48
CA THR A 129 2.16 -13.42 -13.14
C THR A 129 2.58 -12.25 -12.27
N GLU A 130 1.89 -11.11 -12.38
CA GLU A 130 2.28 -9.89 -11.69
C GLU A 130 2.15 -10.05 -10.17
N GLU A 131 1.07 -10.66 -9.69
CA GLU A 131 0.81 -10.87 -8.25
C GLU A 131 1.82 -11.82 -7.62
N SER A 132 2.33 -12.81 -8.37
CA SER A 132 3.40 -13.70 -7.89
C SER A 132 4.72 -12.95 -7.67
N ILE A 133 5.00 -11.94 -8.51
CA ILE A 133 6.17 -11.07 -8.36
C ILE A 133 5.96 -10.13 -7.19
N TRP A 134 4.78 -9.51 -7.03
CA TRP A 134 4.50 -8.66 -5.87
C TRP A 134 4.55 -9.43 -4.55
N PHE A 135 4.05 -10.66 -4.53
CA PHE A 135 4.25 -11.59 -3.41
C PHE A 135 5.75 -11.77 -3.12
N PHE A 136 6.56 -12.07 -4.14
CA PHE A 136 8.00 -12.23 -3.98
C PHE A 136 8.66 -10.97 -3.44
N LEU A 137 8.25 -9.78 -3.89
CA LEU A 137 8.78 -8.51 -3.41
C LEU A 137 8.47 -8.30 -1.91
N CYS A 138 7.27 -8.66 -1.45
CA CYS A 138 6.94 -8.66 -0.02
C CYS A 138 7.84 -9.63 0.77
N GLU A 139 7.94 -10.89 0.32
CA GLU A 139 8.79 -11.90 0.96
C GLU A 139 10.26 -11.48 1.00
N ALA A 140 10.76 -10.84 -0.06
CA ALA A 140 12.14 -10.37 -0.14
C ALA A 140 12.42 -9.25 0.87
N GLN A 141 11.45 -8.37 1.15
CA GLN A 141 11.57 -7.35 2.20
C GLN A 141 11.54 -7.98 3.61
N LEU A 142 10.80 -9.07 3.80
CA LEU A 142 10.69 -9.76 5.09
C LEU A 142 11.89 -10.66 5.40
N TYR A 143 12.34 -11.44 4.42
CA TYR A 143 13.26 -12.57 4.65
C TYR A 143 14.51 -12.54 3.75
N GLY A 144 14.59 -11.57 2.83
CA GLY A 144 15.64 -11.49 1.83
C GLY A 144 15.36 -12.30 0.55
N ILE A 145 16.06 -11.93 -0.52
CA ILE A 145 15.86 -12.46 -1.88
C ILE A 145 15.99 -13.99 -1.95
N HIS A 146 17.00 -14.55 -1.27
CA HIS A 146 17.27 -15.99 -1.34
C HIS A 146 16.12 -16.83 -0.74
N GLU A 147 15.61 -16.44 0.42
CA GLU A 147 14.48 -17.12 1.04
C GLU A 147 13.17 -16.87 0.29
N ALA A 148 12.98 -15.66 -0.25
CA ALA A 148 11.82 -15.34 -1.08
C ALA A 148 11.75 -16.21 -2.35
N ARG A 149 12.89 -16.50 -3.00
CA ARG A 149 12.94 -17.41 -4.16
C ARG A 149 12.53 -18.84 -3.81
N LYS A 150 12.89 -19.33 -2.63
CA LYS A 150 12.48 -20.67 -2.16
C LYS A 150 10.97 -20.78 -1.94
N ARG A 151 10.32 -19.67 -1.61
CA ARG A 151 8.87 -19.59 -1.32
C ARG A 151 8.07 -18.98 -2.46
N TYR A 152 8.69 -18.80 -3.62
CA TYR A 152 8.09 -18.14 -4.77
C TYR A 152 6.75 -18.79 -5.14
N LEU A 153 5.72 -17.99 -5.37
CA LEU A 153 4.41 -18.51 -5.78
C LEU A 153 4.44 -18.95 -7.23
N GLU A 154 4.24 -20.24 -7.46
CA GLU A 154 4.13 -20.78 -8.81
C GLU A 154 2.77 -20.47 -9.41
N VAL A 155 2.79 -19.90 -10.63
CA VAL A 155 1.57 -19.58 -11.39
C VAL A 155 1.56 -20.30 -12.73
N GLY A 156 0.37 -20.51 -13.27
CA GLY A 156 0.09 -21.07 -14.58
C GLY A 156 0.62 -20.19 -15.72
N ARG A 157 0.29 -20.57 -16.96
CA ARG A 157 0.85 -19.94 -18.16
C ARG A 157 0.15 -18.62 -18.53
N ASP A 158 0.76 -17.52 -18.15
CA ASP A 158 0.57 -16.19 -18.74
C ASP A 158 0.90 -16.18 -20.24
N LEU A 159 0.01 -15.55 -21.00
CA LEU A 159 0.07 -15.42 -22.46
C LEU A 159 1.04 -14.33 -22.90
N GLN A 160 1.41 -13.40 -22.02
CA GLN A 160 2.32 -12.30 -22.31
C GLN A 160 3.78 -12.78 -22.18
N PRO A 161 4.55 -12.88 -23.27
CA PRO A 161 5.92 -13.42 -23.21
C PRO A 161 6.84 -12.59 -22.32
N VAL A 162 6.73 -11.26 -22.38
CA VAL A 162 7.54 -10.34 -21.55
C VAL A 162 7.28 -10.57 -20.06
N MET A 163 6.02 -10.79 -19.69
CA MET A 163 5.65 -11.04 -18.29
C MET A 163 6.18 -12.39 -17.80
N ARG A 164 6.15 -13.42 -18.67
CA ARG A 164 6.77 -14.71 -18.40
C ARG A 164 8.28 -14.61 -18.19
N GLU A 165 8.98 -13.78 -18.96
CA GLU A 165 10.41 -13.55 -18.77
C GLU A 165 10.71 -12.87 -17.42
N ALA A 166 9.92 -11.85 -17.06
CA ALA A 166 10.03 -11.20 -15.76
C ALA A 166 9.84 -12.21 -14.61
N TYR A 167 8.82 -13.07 -14.70
CA TYR A 167 8.60 -14.14 -13.74
C TYR A 167 9.81 -15.05 -13.56
N ASN A 168 10.38 -15.56 -14.66
CA ASN A 168 11.54 -16.43 -14.61
C ASN A 168 12.75 -15.70 -13.97
N MET A 169 12.93 -14.42 -14.25
CA MET A 169 13.97 -13.60 -13.64
C MET A 169 13.79 -13.47 -12.11
N PHE A 170 12.58 -13.23 -11.64
CA PHE A 170 12.25 -13.12 -10.21
C PHE A 170 12.23 -14.47 -9.49
N LYS A 171 11.93 -15.57 -10.18
CA LYS A 171 11.94 -16.93 -9.64
C LYS A 171 13.35 -17.53 -9.59
N ASP A 172 14.00 -17.67 -10.74
CA ASP A 172 15.23 -18.46 -10.89
C ASP A 172 16.51 -17.61 -10.84
N GLY A 173 16.37 -16.31 -11.14
CA GLY A 173 17.48 -15.38 -11.23
C GLY A 173 17.74 -15.13 -12.71
N GLY A 174 17.95 -13.87 -13.08
CA GLY A 174 18.25 -13.56 -14.47
C GLY A 174 19.58 -14.21 -14.90
N ASP A 175 19.65 -14.71 -16.13
CA ASP A 175 20.92 -15.03 -16.77
C ASP A 175 21.65 -13.71 -17.04
N SER A 176 22.70 -13.41 -16.27
CA SER A 176 23.53 -12.23 -16.53
C SER A 176 24.12 -12.23 -17.96
N GLU A 177 24.34 -13.43 -18.52
CA GLU A 177 24.94 -13.63 -19.84
C GLU A 177 23.99 -13.36 -21.02
N LYS A 178 22.68 -13.43 -20.82
CA LYS A 178 21.69 -13.19 -21.89
C LYS A 178 21.69 -11.76 -22.43
N TRP A 179 22.15 -10.80 -21.62
CA TRP A 179 22.14 -9.37 -21.97
C TRP A 179 23.52 -8.80 -22.30
N THR A 180 24.58 -9.56 -22.03
CA THR A 180 25.96 -9.17 -22.38
C THR A 180 26.37 -9.58 -23.79
N ALA A 181 25.56 -10.39 -24.48
CA ALA A 181 25.78 -10.73 -25.88
C ALA A 181 25.22 -9.61 -26.78
N LYS A 182 26.03 -8.59 -27.05
CA LYS A 182 25.79 -7.59 -28.10
C LYS A 182 27.08 -7.25 -28.84
#